data_AF-A0A3D3W7E9-F1
#
_entry.id   AF-A0A3D3W7E9-F1
#
_cell.length_a   1.000
_cell.length_b   1.000
_cell.length_c   1.000
_cell.angle_alpha   90.00
_cell.angle_beta   90.00
_cell.angle_gamma   90.00
#
_symmetry.space_group_name_H-M   'P 1'
#
loop_
_entity.id
_entity.type
_entity.pdbx_description
1 polymer ?
#
loop_
_entity_poly.entity_id
_entity_poly.type
_entity_poly.pdbx_seq_one_letter_code
_entity_poly.pdbx_strand_id
1 'polypeptide(L)'
;MILLLLVGCHSLAQRPHSSWLADFDRTDSIVVRKKGEPAISWTDQATIHRLRDIYNTANWKPYSTTIPADINQRTITLYDGDQQLRQFSFCLGDFCESGSYSEIRTTELSPEELGWLESLFKAPTDHKRPIE
;
A
#
# COMPACT_ATOMS: atom_id res chain seq x y z
N MET A 1 48.04 -11.26 1.31
CA MET A 1 46.72 -11.64 1.85
C MET A 1 45.81 -10.42 1.69
N ILE A 2 44.94 -10.41 0.67
CA ILE A 2 44.10 -9.25 0.34
C ILE A 2 42.73 -9.48 0.99
N LEU A 3 42.39 -8.63 1.96
CA LEU A 3 41.12 -8.62 2.66
C LEU A 3 40.13 -7.77 1.84
N LEU A 4 39.25 -8.43 1.09
CA LEU A 4 38.13 -7.80 0.39
C LEU A 4 37.06 -7.42 1.41
N LEU A 5 37.02 -6.15 1.81
CA LEU A 5 35.90 -5.56 2.54
C LEU A 5 34.76 -5.32 1.55
N LEU A 6 33.92 -6.34 1.35
CA LEU A 6 32.58 -6.17 0.80
C LEU A 6 31.76 -5.38 1.81
N VAL A 7 31.80 -4.05 1.72
CA VAL A 7 30.82 -3.16 2.36
C VAL A 7 29.53 -3.29 1.55
N GLY A 8 28.87 -4.44 1.68
CA GLY A 8 27.54 -4.63 1.15
C GLY A 8 26.61 -3.76 1.99
N CYS A 9 26.22 -2.61 1.45
CA CYS A 9 25.03 -1.88 1.89
C CYS A 9 23.83 -2.83 1.70
N HIS A 10 23.62 -3.71 2.66
CA HIS A 10 22.40 -4.50 2.75
C HIS A 10 21.36 -3.51 3.25
N SER A 11 20.61 -2.90 2.33
CA SER A 11 19.28 -2.41 2.66
C SER A 11 18.56 -3.61 3.28
N LEU A 12 18.46 -3.62 4.60
CA LEU A 12 17.88 -4.73 5.35
C LEU A 12 16.41 -4.81 4.96
N ALA A 13 16.14 -5.69 4.00
CA ALA A 13 14.82 -6.20 3.71
C ALA A 13 14.14 -6.60 5.01
N GLN A 14 13.10 -5.87 5.38
CA GLN A 14 12.30 -6.14 6.57
C GLN A 14 11.08 -6.96 6.17
N ARG A 15 10.71 -7.86 7.07
CA ARG A 15 9.45 -8.58 6.95
C ARG A 15 8.27 -7.60 7.11
N PRO A 16 7.10 -7.93 6.54
CA PRO A 16 5.85 -7.25 6.86
C PRO A 16 5.61 -7.23 8.38
N HIS A 17 4.90 -6.21 8.86
CA HIS A 17 4.47 -6.15 10.25
C HIS A 17 3.37 -7.19 10.50
N SER A 18 3.58 -8.06 11.49
CA SER A 18 2.60 -9.10 11.85
C SER A 18 1.26 -8.52 12.31
N SER A 19 1.26 -7.34 12.94
CA SER A 19 0.03 -6.64 13.32
C SER A 19 -0.78 -6.16 12.11
N TRP A 20 -0.11 -5.72 11.04
CA TRP A 20 -0.79 -5.31 9.80
C TRP A 20 -1.35 -6.51 9.05
N LEU A 21 -0.64 -7.65 9.04
CA LEU A 21 -1.19 -8.92 8.54
C LEU A 21 -2.46 -9.34 9.29
N ALA A 22 -2.47 -9.19 10.62
CA ALA A 22 -3.67 -9.48 11.42
C ALA A 22 -4.82 -8.50 11.15
N ASP A 23 -4.53 -7.25 10.80
CA ASP A 23 -5.57 -6.29 10.40
C ASP A 23 -6.20 -6.67 9.06
N PHE A 24 -5.44 -7.25 8.13
CA PHE A 24 -6.03 -7.80 6.89
C PHE A 24 -7.05 -8.90 7.17
N ASP A 25 -6.81 -9.76 8.17
CA ASP A 25 -7.74 -10.84 8.53
C ASP A 25 -9.07 -10.32 9.11
N ARG A 26 -9.09 -9.05 9.55
CA ARG A 26 -10.29 -8.34 10.05
C ARG A 26 -10.92 -7.40 9.04
N THR A 27 -10.25 -7.15 7.91
CA THR A 27 -10.66 -6.12 6.96
C THR A 27 -11.91 -6.58 6.20
N ASP A 28 -12.97 -5.79 6.26
CA ASP A 28 -14.19 -6.03 5.47
C ASP A 28 -14.25 -5.18 4.19
N SER A 29 -13.48 -4.09 4.16
CA SER A 29 -13.49 -3.14 3.06
C SER A 29 -12.17 -2.38 2.96
N ILE A 30 -11.83 -2.00 1.73
CA ILE A 30 -10.77 -1.05 1.45
C ILE A 30 -11.35 0.20 0.78
N VAL A 31 -10.91 1.36 1.23
CA VAL A 31 -11.24 2.63 0.60
C VAL A 31 -9.99 3.18 -0.04
N VAL A 32 -10.05 3.42 -1.34
CA VAL A 32 -8.98 4.09 -2.08
C VAL A 32 -9.36 5.53 -2.36
N ARG A 33 -8.40 6.43 -2.20
CA ARG A 33 -8.60 7.87 -2.40
C ARG A 33 -7.46 8.42 -3.23
N LYS A 34 -7.80 9.19 -4.26
CA LYS A 34 -6.87 10.05 -4.98
C LYS A 34 -7.29 11.52 -4.76
N LYS A 35 -6.34 12.38 -4.43
CA LYS A 35 -6.61 13.79 -4.12
C LYS A 35 -7.32 14.47 -5.29
N GLY A 36 -8.47 15.08 -5.02
CA GLY A 36 -9.30 15.73 -6.03
C GLY A 36 -10.31 14.82 -6.72
N GLU A 37 -10.36 13.53 -6.36
CA GLU A 37 -11.30 12.56 -6.92
C GLU A 37 -12.17 11.94 -5.81
N PRO A 38 -13.38 11.46 -6.13
CA PRO A 38 -14.20 10.70 -5.20
C PRO A 38 -13.47 9.46 -4.67
N ALA A 39 -13.74 9.09 -3.42
CA ALA A 39 -13.24 7.84 -2.88
C ALA A 39 -13.98 6.65 -3.51
N ILE A 40 -13.27 5.54 -3.70
CA ILE A 40 -13.83 4.28 -4.21
C ILE A 40 -13.70 3.25 -3.09
N SER A 41 -14.76 2.50 -2.83
CA SER A 41 -14.76 1.41 -1.84
C SER A 41 -14.82 0.06 -2.54
N TRP A 42 -14.02 -0.89 -2.05
CA TRP A 42 -14.02 -2.27 -2.47
C TRP A 42 -14.30 -3.15 -1.26
N THR A 43 -15.35 -3.98 -1.34
CA THR A 43 -15.77 -4.90 -0.27
C THR A 43 -15.58 -6.37 -0.66
N ASP A 44 -15.08 -6.63 -1.87
CA ASP A 44 -14.86 -7.98 -2.33
C ASP A 44 -13.60 -8.58 -1.71
N GLN A 45 -13.73 -9.82 -1.23
CA GLN A 45 -12.66 -10.50 -0.49
C GLN A 45 -11.47 -10.83 -1.38
N ALA A 46 -11.66 -10.98 -2.70
CA ALA A 46 -10.57 -11.25 -3.63
C ALA A 46 -9.60 -10.07 -3.73
N THR A 47 -10.12 -8.85 -3.79
CA THR A 47 -9.33 -7.61 -3.77
C THR A 47 -8.57 -7.46 -2.45
N ILE A 48 -9.24 -7.69 -1.31
CA ILE A 48 -8.61 -7.61 0.02
C ILE A 48 -7.49 -8.65 0.16
N HIS A 49 -7.74 -9.90 -0.23
CA HIS A 49 -6.73 -10.97 -0.21
C HIS A 49 -5.55 -10.66 -1.14
N ARG A 50 -5.80 -10.15 -2.35
CA ARG A 50 -4.71 -9.79 -3.27
C ARG A 50 -3.84 -8.67 -2.71
N LEU A 51 -4.44 -7.67 -2.04
CA LEU A 51 -3.68 -6.63 -1.36
C LEU A 51 -2.84 -7.18 -0.20
N ARG A 52 -3.40 -8.12 0.59
CA ARG A 52 -2.70 -8.83 1.66
C ARG A 52 -1.51 -9.63 1.12
N ASP A 53 -1.68 -10.31 0.00
CA ASP A 53 -0.62 -11.12 -0.62
C ASP A 53 0.54 -10.23 -1.06
N ILE A 54 0.26 -9.12 -1.76
CA ILE A 54 1.28 -8.12 -2.12
C ILE A 54 2.01 -7.61 -0.88
N TYR A 55 1.25 -7.25 0.16
CA TYR A 55 1.84 -6.78 1.42
C TYR A 55 2.77 -7.82 2.07
N ASN A 56 2.36 -9.10 2.05
CA ASN A 56 3.06 -10.19 2.69
C ASN A 56 4.35 -10.60 1.95
N THR A 57 4.36 -10.51 0.61
CA THR A 57 5.51 -10.88 -0.22
C THR A 57 6.46 -9.72 -0.49
N ALA A 58 6.00 -8.48 -0.24
CA ALA A 58 6.79 -7.27 -0.41
C ALA A 58 8.06 -7.25 0.44
N ASN A 59 9.10 -6.64 -0.14
CA ASN A 59 10.36 -6.41 0.52
C ASN A 59 10.39 -4.98 1.10
N TRP A 60 10.07 -4.85 2.40
CA TRP A 60 9.93 -3.56 3.05
C TRP A 60 11.29 -2.98 3.48
N LYS A 61 11.50 -1.70 3.24
CA LYS A 61 12.71 -0.98 3.64
C LYS A 61 12.31 0.31 4.39
N PRO A 62 13.08 0.74 5.40
CA PRO A 62 12.86 2.06 5.98
C PRO A 62 12.97 3.15 4.92
N TYR A 63 12.05 4.12 4.94
CA TYR A 63 12.14 5.28 4.08
C TYR A 63 13.25 6.20 4.57
N SER A 64 14.33 6.31 3.81
CA SER A 64 15.57 6.97 4.24
C SER A 64 15.68 8.44 3.82
N THR A 65 14.65 9.00 3.19
CA THR A 65 14.67 10.37 2.66
C THR A 65 13.58 11.24 3.32
N THR A 66 13.60 12.54 3.05
CA THR A 66 12.55 13.44 3.52
C THR A 66 11.20 12.98 2.98
N ILE A 67 10.24 12.81 3.89
CA ILE A 67 8.86 12.42 3.56
C ILE A 67 8.31 13.43 2.54
N PRO A 68 7.90 13.00 1.34
CA PRO A 68 7.33 13.89 0.34
C PRO A 68 6.07 14.57 0.89
N ALA A 69 5.92 15.87 0.64
CA ALA A 69 4.74 16.62 1.09
C ALA A 69 3.42 16.08 0.50
N ASP A 70 3.51 15.29 -0.57
CA ASP A 70 2.42 14.69 -1.33
C ASP A 70 2.21 13.20 -1.05
N ILE A 71 2.86 12.62 -0.04
CA ILE A 71 2.75 11.19 0.30
C ILE A 71 1.30 10.69 0.42
N ASN A 72 0.36 11.53 0.85
CA ASN A 72 -1.05 11.16 1.04
C ASN A 72 -1.96 11.59 -0.13
N GLN A 73 -1.41 11.88 -1.31
CA GLN A 73 -2.23 12.16 -2.49
C GLN A 73 -2.98 10.93 -2.99
N ARG A 74 -2.43 9.73 -2.74
CA ARG A 74 -3.04 8.46 -3.11
C ARG A 74 -2.94 7.52 -1.93
N THR A 75 -4.07 7.10 -1.39
CA THR A 75 -4.13 6.23 -0.21
C THR A 75 -4.99 5.01 -0.45
N ILE A 76 -4.64 3.91 0.22
CA ILE A 76 -5.47 2.71 0.37
C ILE A 76 -5.66 2.51 1.87
N THR A 77 -6.89 2.54 2.35
CA THR A 77 -7.21 2.47 3.77
C THR A 77 -8.02 1.21 4.04
N LEU A 78 -7.58 0.42 5.03
CA LEU A 78 -8.26 -0.79 5.47
C LEU A 78 -9.30 -0.44 6.55
N TYR A 79 -10.49 -1.03 6.46
CA TYR A 79 -11.59 -0.83 7.41
C TYR A 79 -12.16 -2.16 7.94
N ASP A 80 -12.65 -2.11 9.18
CA ASP A 80 -13.51 -3.11 9.84
C ASP A 80 -14.78 -2.36 10.26
N GLY A 81 -15.82 -2.44 9.44
CA GLY A 81 -16.97 -1.54 9.48
C GLY A 81 -16.56 -0.08 9.32
N ASP A 82 -16.85 0.73 10.33
CA ASP A 82 -16.47 2.15 10.37
C ASP A 82 -15.07 2.37 10.97
N GLN A 83 -14.42 1.33 11.49
CA GLN A 83 -13.11 1.44 12.13
C GLN A 83 -11.99 1.40 11.07
N GLN A 84 -11.27 2.50 10.93
CA GLN A 84 -10.01 2.51 10.17
C GLN A 84 -8.94 1.69 10.91
N LEU A 85 -8.39 0.67 10.23
CA LEU A 85 -7.33 -0.18 10.77
C LEU A 85 -5.93 0.33 10.36
N ARG A 86 -5.71 0.52 9.06
CA ARG A 86 -4.41 0.87 8.47
C ARG A 86 -4.56 1.75 7.24
N GLN A 87 -3.50 2.46 6.92
CA GLN A 87 -3.40 3.25 5.70
C GLN A 87 -2.07 2.99 5.02
N PHE A 88 -2.16 2.76 3.72
CA PHE A 88 -1.04 2.77 2.80
C PHE A 88 -1.10 4.02 1.93
N SER A 89 0.06 4.44 1.47
CA SER A 89 0.26 5.60 0.61
C SER A 89 1.14 5.26 -0.57
N PHE A 90 1.13 6.10 -1.60
CA PHE A 90 2.12 6.05 -2.68
C PHE A 90 3.15 7.17 -2.50
N CYS A 91 4.41 6.82 -2.26
CA CYS A 91 5.52 7.78 -2.14
C CYS A 91 6.39 7.69 -3.39
N LEU A 92 6.36 8.70 -4.25
CA LEU A 92 7.24 8.77 -5.43
C LEU A 92 7.19 7.52 -6.35
N GLY A 93 6.07 6.80 -6.36
CA GLY A 93 5.90 5.56 -7.13
C GLY A 93 6.00 4.27 -6.31
N ASP A 94 6.49 4.33 -5.07
CA ASP A 94 6.58 3.19 -4.16
C ASP A 94 5.31 3.03 -3.32
N PHE A 95 5.04 1.80 -2.89
CA PHE A 95 3.98 1.50 -1.94
C PHE A 95 4.50 1.65 -0.51
N CYS A 96 3.77 2.39 0.33
CA CYS A 96 4.25 2.84 1.62
C CYS A 96 3.29 2.54 2.75
N GLU A 97 3.82 2.17 3.90
CA GLU A 97 3.09 2.17 5.17
C GLU A 97 3.04 3.60 5.72
N SER A 98 1.84 4.20 5.85
CA SER A 98 1.68 5.61 6.27
C SER A 98 0.90 5.81 7.57
N GLY A 99 0.78 4.75 8.37
CA GLY A 99 0.01 4.74 9.63
C GLY A 99 0.71 5.37 10.85
N SER A 100 2.00 5.66 10.78
CA SER A 100 2.75 6.39 11.82
C SER A 100 3.85 7.24 11.19
N TYR A 101 3.92 8.53 11.54
CA TYR A 101 4.98 9.43 11.06
C TYR A 101 6.38 9.08 11.60
N SER A 102 6.47 8.20 12.61
CA SER A 102 7.76 7.84 13.20
C SER A 102 8.60 6.92 12.30
N GLU A 103 7.97 6.05 11.52
CA GLU A 103 8.65 5.02 10.72
C GLU A 103 7.83 4.71 9.46
N ILE A 104 8.06 5.45 8.37
CA ILE A 104 7.53 5.08 7.06
C ILE A 104 8.44 4.00 6.47
N ARG A 105 7.81 2.95 5.96
CA ARG A 105 8.50 1.90 5.20
C ARG A 105 7.93 1.86 3.80
N THR A 106 8.80 1.56 2.83
CA THR A 106 8.43 1.47 1.44
C THR A 106 8.84 0.14 0.85
N THR A 107 8.19 -0.23 -0.24
CA THR A 107 8.56 -1.39 -1.02
C THR A 107 8.43 -1.06 -2.51
N GLU A 108 9.39 -1.54 -3.27
CA GLU A 108 9.34 -1.53 -4.72
C GLU A 108 8.43 -2.69 -5.16
N LEU A 109 7.46 -2.38 -6.02
CA LEU A 109 6.54 -3.37 -6.55
C LEU A 109 6.98 -3.82 -7.93
N SER A 110 6.65 -5.07 -8.28
CA SER A 110 6.73 -5.48 -9.67
C SER A 110 5.76 -4.65 -10.55
N PRO A 111 6.02 -4.51 -11.86
CA PRO A 111 5.12 -3.79 -12.75
C PRO A 111 3.67 -4.32 -12.74
N GLU A 112 3.50 -5.62 -12.52
CA GLU A 112 2.18 -6.25 -12.42
C GLU A 112 1.44 -5.82 -11.16
N GLU A 113 2.11 -5.90 -10.00
CA GLU A 113 1.53 -5.49 -8.71
C GLU A 113 1.21 -4.00 -8.71
N LEU A 114 2.11 -3.17 -9.24
CA LEU A 114 1.87 -1.74 -9.41
C LEU A 114 0.66 -1.51 -10.32
N GLY A 115 0.61 -2.13 -11.50
CA GLY A 115 -0.50 -1.98 -12.43
C GLY A 115 -1.85 -2.41 -11.83
N TRP A 116 -1.84 -3.48 -11.01
CA TRP A 116 -3.02 -3.91 -10.29
C TRP A 116 -3.44 -2.90 -9.20
N LEU A 117 -2.51 -2.43 -8.36
CA LEU A 117 -2.85 -1.41 -7.36
C LEU A 117 -3.33 -0.11 -8.01
N GLU A 118 -2.74 0.29 -9.14
CA GLU A 118 -3.20 1.44 -9.91
C GLU A 118 -4.61 1.26 -10.46
N SER A 119 -5.01 0.03 -10.77
CA SER A 119 -6.36 -0.27 -11.23
C SER A 119 -7.42 -0.01 -10.16
N LEU A 120 -7.08 -0.13 -8.87
CA LEU A 120 -8.02 0.15 -7.77
C LEU A 120 -8.49 1.61 -7.76
N PHE A 121 -7.63 2.55 -8.17
CA PHE A 121 -7.94 3.98 -8.23
C PHE A 121 -8.74 4.38 -9.46
N LYS A 122 -8.93 3.46 -10.42
CA LYS A 122 -9.78 3.70 -11.57
C LYS A 122 -11.20 3.31 -11.15
N ALA A 123 -12.16 4.18 -11.44
CA ALA A 123 -13.57 3.83 -11.26
C ALA A 123 -13.83 2.50 -11.98
N PRO A 124 -14.56 1.55 -11.36
CA PRO A 124 -15.00 0.35 -12.06
C PRO A 124 -15.68 0.79 -13.35
N THR A 125 -15.08 0.46 -14.50
CA THR A 125 -15.72 0.64 -15.79
C THR A 125 -16.78 -0.45 -15.92
N ASP A 126 -17.84 -0.36 -15.13
CA ASP A 126 -19.03 -1.17 -15.33
C ASP A 126 -20.21 -0.31 -15.76
N HIS A 127 -20.95 -0.88 -16.70
CA HIS A 127 -21.73 -0.22 -17.72
C HIS A 127 -22.96 0.55 -17.20
N LYS A 128 -23.20 1.73 -17.81
CA LYS A 128 -24.51 2.39 -18.03
C LYS A 128 -25.61 2.18 -16.96
N ARG A 129 -26.01 3.29 -16.33
CA ARG A 129 -27.28 3.96 -16.69
C ARG A 129 -27.32 5.40 -16.15
N PRO A 130 -27.85 6.37 -16.91
CA PRO A 130 -28.30 7.62 -16.32
C PRO A 130 -29.49 7.31 -15.42
N ILE A 131 -29.51 7.90 -14.23
CA ILE A 131 -30.73 8.02 -13.45
C ILE A 131 -31.22 9.44 -13.76
N GLU A 132 -32.41 9.50 -14.37
CA GLU A 132 -33.16 10.73 -14.64
C GLU A 132 -33.42 11.55 -13.37
#